data_AF-A0A937AVR3-F1
#
_entry.id   AF-A0A937AVR3-F1
#
_cell.length_a   1.000
_cell.length_b   1.000
_cell.length_c   1.000
_cell.angle_alpha   90.00
_cell.angle_beta   90.00
_cell.angle_gamma   90.00
#
_symmetry.space_group_name_H-M   'P 1'
#
loop_
_entity.id
_entity.type
_entity.pdbx_description
1 polymer ?
#
loop_
_entity_poly.entity_id
_entity_poly.type
_entity_poly.pdbx_seq_one_letter_code
_entity_poly.pdbx_strand_id
1 'polypeptide(L)'
;MKKLFMLSLFAATLQFVTAQDYKKVQNALILGRVEDAKTEIDKLAADPKAQAKAETYMLKGKIYAAIFKTPELNAKYANAGAEAEAALKKYQEMDPTFAIAKEKDGLGAYFDMYFGFITRGTGNFNDKDWASAGENFATAIRYIDQIIENKWTSNNLKMDTTSILYAAYAFQNAKKLATAAGYYQRLADNKVNDTNFVDVYRFLLDYYSTNQKDEVKFKKNLALANEVFPDKSKEWEYYEMDLLQSKELKTK
;
A
#
# COMPACT_ATOMS: atom_id res chain seq x y z
N MET A 1 56.92 20.43 37.09
CA MET A 1 56.06 19.24 36.92
C MET A 1 54.65 19.57 37.39
N LYS A 2 53.65 19.17 36.59
CA LYS A 2 52.25 18.92 36.96
C LYS A 2 51.45 20.15 37.43
N LYS A 3 50.73 20.82 36.50
CA LYS A 3 49.36 21.37 36.74
C LYS A 3 48.73 22.15 35.57
N LEU A 4 49.22 21.99 34.34
CA LEU A 4 48.51 22.42 33.13
C LEU A 4 48.24 21.20 32.25
N PHE A 5 47.39 20.30 32.74
CA PHE A 5 46.80 19.24 31.93
C PHE A 5 45.29 19.42 31.97
N MET A 6 44.67 19.22 30.81
CA MET A 6 43.24 19.34 30.51
C MET A 6 42.76 20.71 29.99
N LEU A 7 43.37 21.14 28.89
CA LEU A 7 42.56 21.59 27.76
C LEU A 7 42.12 20.31 27.03
N SER A 8 40.96 19.76 27.39
CA SER A 8 40.35 18.68 26.63
C SER A 8 39.84 19.26 25.31
N LEU A 9 40.59 19.00 24.23
CA LEU A 9 40.11 19.18 22.87
C LEU A 9 38.80 18.39 22.70
N PHE A 10 37.67 19.09 22.70
CA PHE A 10 36.50 18.64 21.95
C PHE A 10 36.81 18.87 20.47
N ALA A 11 37.65 18.00 19.89
CA ALA A 11 37.72 17.88 18.45
C ALA A 11 36.44 17.17 18.00
N ALA A 12 35.35 17.92 17.87
CA ALA A 12 34.22 17.49 17.08
C ALA A 12 34.75 17.34 15.65
N THR A 13 35.10 16.12 15.26
CA THR A 13 35.39 15.83 13.85
C THR A 13 34.12 16.14 13.07
N LEU A 14 34.11 17.27 12.38
CA LEU A 14 33.13 17.57 11.35
C LEU A 14 33.32 16.49 10.28
N GLN A 15 32.57 15.39 10.38
CA GLN A 15 32.47 14.44 9.29
C GLN A 15 31.72 15.17 8.18
N PHE A 16 32.40 15.42 7.07
CA PHE A 16 31.76 16.00 5.89
C PHE A 16 31.21 14.86 5.04
N VAL A 17 29.92 14.89 4.73
CA VAL A 17 29.36 14.02 3.68
C VAL A 17 30.07 14.22 2.36
N THR A 18 30.58 13.13 1.82
CA THR A 18 31.24 13.06 0.51
C THR A 18 30.44 12.22 -0.47
N ALA A 19 30.76 12.32 -1.77
CA ALA A 19 30.23 11.40 -2.77
C ALA A 19 30.64 9.94 -2.49
N GLN A 20 31.72 9.71 -1.74
CA GLN A 20 32.18 8.38 -1.36
C GLN A 20 31.20 7.69 -0.39
N ASP A 21 30.51 8.43 0.46
CA ASP A 21 29.57 7.86 1.43
C ASP A 21 28.32 7.31 0.72
N TYR A 22 27.81 8.03 -0.30
CA TYR A 22 26.73 7.52 -1.17
C TYR A 22 27.17 6.27 -1.94
N LYS A 23 28.41 6.24 -2.44
CA LYS A 23 28.95 5.06 -3.13
C LYS A 23 29.00 3.84 -2.22
N LYS A 24 29.33 3.98 -0.93
CA LYS A 24 29.32 2.85 0.01
C LYS A 24 27.91 2.25 0.14
N VAL A 25 26.90 3.10 0.34
CA VAL A 25 25.50 2.68 0.41
C VAL A 25 25.07 1.96 -0.87
N GLN A 26 25.36 2.56 -2.03
CA GLN A 26 25.00 2.00 -3.34
C GLN A 26 25.71 0.68 -3.62
N ASN A 27 27.00 0.57 -3.30
CA ASN A 27 27.76 -0.67 -3.49
C ASN A 27 27.21 -1.81 -2.62
N ALA A 28 26.84 -1.52 -1.37
CA ALA A 28 26.22 -2.52 -0.50
C ALA A 28 24.87 -3.02 -1.08
N LEU A 29 24.04 -2.10 -1.58
CA LEU A 29 22.79 -2.42 -2.27
C LEU A 29 23.00 -3.28 -3.52
N ILE A 30 23.93 -2.90 -4.40
CA ILE A 30 24.23 -3.64 -5.64
C ILE A 30 24.73 -5.05 -5.33
N LEU A 31 25.45 -5.23 -4.23
CA LEU A 31 25.97 -6.51 -3.78
C LEU A 31 24.96 -7.32 -2.95
N GLY A 32 23.70 -6.86 -2.84
CA GLY A 32 22.63 -7.52 -2.10
C GLY A 32 22.84 -7.54 -0.57
N ARG A 33 23.81 -6.79 -0.04
CA ARG A 33 24.10 -6.70 1.39
C ARG A 33 23.22 -5.64 2.04
N VAL A 34 21.94 -5.98 2.18
CA VAL A 34 20.89 -5.04 2.65
C VAL A 34 21.17 -4.52 4.07
N GLU A 35 21.67 -5.36 4.97
CA GLU A 35 21.99 -4.94 6.35
C GLU A 35 23.21 -4.00 6.40
N ASP A 36 24.23 -4.24 5.57
CA ASP A 36 25.37 -3.31 5.42
C ASP A 36 24.87 -1.97 4.86
N ALA A 37 24.02 -2.02 3.83
CA ALA A 37 23.44 -0.83 3.24
C ALA A 37 22.63 -0.03 4.27
N LYS A 38 21.84 -0.71 5.12
CA LYS A 38 21.12 -0.11 6.25
C LYS A 38 22.06 0.63 7.19
N THR A 39 23.16 -0.02 7.58
CA THR A 39 24.16 0.59 8.48
C THR A 39 24.77 1.85 7.87
N GLU A 40 25.15 1.81 6.60
CA GLU A 40 25.76 2.95 5.91
C GLU A 40 24.75 4.08 5.67
N ILE A 41 23.49 3.77 5.32
CA ILE A 41 22.48 4.82 5.08
C ILE A 41 22.04 5.49 6.38
N ASP A 42 21.94 4.76 7.49
CA ASP A 42 21.59 5.34 8.79
C ASP A 42 22.70 6.32 9.25
N LYS A 43 23.96 5.94 9.05
CA LYS A 43 25.10 6.84 9.30
C LYS A 43 25.06 8.06 8.40
N LEU A 44 24.83 7.87 7.09
CA LEU A 44 24.76 8.96 6.12
C LEU A 44 23.62 9.93 6.43
N ALA A 45 22.44 9.42 6.78
CA ALA A 45 21.24 10.21 7.05
C ALA A 45 21.30 11.01 8.36
N ALA A 46 22.29 10.77 9.22
CA ALA A 46 22.53 11.57 10.42
C ALA A 46 23.20 12.93 10.10
N ASP A 47 23.83 13.09 8.94
CA ASP A 47 24.48 14.35 8.55
C ASP A 47 23.46 15.35 7.97
N PRO A 48 23.39 16.59 8.48
CA PRO A 48 22.48 17.63 7.98
C PRO A 48 22.61 17.92 6.47
N LYS A 49 23.80 17.84 5.88
CA LYS A 49 24.03 18.02 4.44
C LYS A 49 23.45 16.88 3.61
N ALA A 50 23.44 15.66 4.15
CA ALA A 50 22.74 14.55 3.51
C ALA A 50 21.22 14.69 3.64
N GLN A 51 20.72 15.15 4.78
CA GLN A 51 19.28 15.41 4.98
C GLN A 51 18.72 16.49 4.04
N ALA A 52 19.56 17.35 3.48
CA ALA A 52 19.18 18.33 2.45
C ALA A 52 19.07 17.73 1.03
N LYS A 53 19.38 16.45 0.83
CA LYS A 53 19.40 15.79 -0.49
C LYS A 53 18.30 14.74 -0.60
N ALA A 54 17.49 14.85 -1.65
CA ALA A 54 16.44 13.88 -1.97
C ALA A 54 16.99 12.45 -2.16
N GLU A 55 18.21 12.31 -2.70
CA GLU A 55 18.90 11.02 -2.87
C GLU A 55 19.05 10.23 -1.56
N THR A 56 19.28 10.90 -0.43
CA THR A 56 19.37 10.25 0.89
C THR A 56 18.08 9.54 1.23
N TYR A 57 16.94 10.22 1.05
CA TYR A 57 15.64 9.66 1.37
C TYR A 57 15.22 8.58 0.38
N MET A 58 15.58 8.71 -0.90
CA MET A 58 15.34 7.65 -1.88
C MET A 58 16.14 6.38 -1.55
N LEU A 59 17.43 6.51 -1.22
CA LEU A 59 18.25 5.36 -0.81
C LEU A 59 17.75 4.74 0.50
N LYS A 60 17.41 5.57 1.50
CA LYS A 60 16.82 5.10 2.76
C LYS A 60 15.52 4.34 2.50
N GLY A 61 14.60 4.92 1.72
CA GLY A 61 13.34 4.29 1.33
C GLY A 61 13.56 2.95 0.63
N LYS A 62 14.48 2.88 -0.34
CA LYS A 62 14.81 1.63 -1.05
C LYS A 62 15.34 0.54 -0.10
N ILE A 63 16.25 0.87 0.79
CA ILE A 63 16.86 -0.09 1.72
C ILE A 63 15.82 -0.61 2.72
N TYR A 64 15.07 0.29 3.34
CA TYR A 64 14.07 -0.09 4.32
C TYR A 64 12.88 -0.83 3.68
N ALA A 65 12.50 -0.49 2.45
CA ALA A 65 11.50 -1.25 1.69
C ALA A 65 11.98 -2.68 1.38
N ALA A 66 13.26 -2.83 1.01
CA ALA A 66 13.86 -4.15 0.80
C ALA A 66 13.87 -5.01 2.08
N ILE A 67 14.16 -4.41 3.24
CA ILE A 67 14.03 -5.07 4.55
C ILE A 67 12.58 -5.44 4.83
N PHE A 68 11.65 -4.49 4.61
CA PHE A 68 10.24 -4.65 4.91
C PHE A 68 9.58 -5.78 4.10
N LYS A 69 9.93 -5.94 2.82
CA LYS A 69 9.36 -7.03 2.01
C LYS A 69 9.89 -8.42 2.38
N THR A 70 11.04 -8.50 3.03
CA THR A 70 11.70 -9.77 3.39
C THR A 70 11.30 -10.18 4.80
N PRO A 71 10.51 -11.26 4.99
CA PRO A 71 9.98 -11.63 6.31
C PRO A 71 11.07 -11.80 7.39
N GLU A 72 12.18 -12.44 7.04
CA GLU A 72 13.27 -12.74 7.96
C GLU A 72 13.97 -11.46 8.45
N LEU A 73 14.21 -10.52 7.54
CA LEU A 73 14.83 -9.24 7.88
C LEU A 73 13.84 -8.33 8.62
N ASN A 74 12.58 -8.30 8.21
CA ASN A 74 11.58 -7.50 8.90
C ASN A 74 11.35 -7.97 10.34
N ALA A 75 11.42 -9.29 10.61
CA ALA A 75 11.33 -9.79 11.98
C ALA A 75 12.45 -9.22 12.88
N LYS A 76 13.64 -9.00 12.33
CA LYS A 76 14.78 -8.35 13.02
C LYS A 76 14.63 -6.84 13.11
N TYR A 77 13.98 -6.23 12.12
CA TYR A 77 13.82 -4.77 11.98
C TYR A 77 12.34 -4.40 11.86
N ALA A 78 11.57 -4.61 12.93
CA ALA A 78 10.11 -4.53 12.90
C ALA A 78 9.53 -3.19 12.39
N ASN A 79 10.26 -2.08 12.58
CA ASN A 79 9.86 -0.75 12.12
C ASN A 79 10.24 -0.44 10.68
N ALA A 80 10.80 -1.39 9.92
CA ALA A 80 11.34 -1.11 8.59
C ALA A 80 10.30 -0.56 7.62
N GLY A 81 9.05 -1.02 7.70
CA GLY A 81 7.95 -0.47 6.89
C GLY A 81 7.71 1.01 7.14
N ALA A 82 7.59 1.40 8.41
CA ALA A 82 7.37 2.80 8.79
C ALA A 82 8.54 3.71 8.39
N GLU A 83 9.78 3.22 8.55
CA GLU A 83 10.99 3.93 8.10
C GLU A 83 11.02 4.11 6.58
N ALA A 84 10.62 3.08 5.83
CA ALA A 84 10.53 3.14 4.38
C ALA A 84 9.44 4.13 3.93
N GLU A 85 8.24 4.05 4.50
CA GLU A 85 7.13 4.98 4.19
C GLU A 85 7.54 6.43 4.46
N ALA A 86 8.11 6.71 5.63
CA ALA A 86 8.54 8.05 6.01
C ALA A 86 9.61 8.59 5.05
N ALA A 87 10.60 7.76 4.69
CA ALA A 87 11.64 8.14 3.75
C ALA A 87 11.11 8.36 2.33
N LEU A 88 10.25 7.47 1.82
CA LEU A 88 9.66 7.63 0.49
C LEU A 88 8.74 8.84 0.40
N LYS A 89 7.93 9.10 1.44
CA LYS A 89 7.12 10.32 1.51
C LYS A 89 8.02 11.56 1.50
N LYS A 90 9.09 11.57 2.28
CA LYS A 90 10.02 12.71 2.31
C LYS A 90 10.72 12.92 0.97
N TYR A 91 11.09 11.83 0.31
CA TYR A 91 11.64 11.87 -1.04
C TYR A 91 10.65 12.51 -2.03
N GLN A 92 9.38 12.09 -2.02
CA GLN A 92 8.33 12.63 -2.90
C GLN A 92 8.12 14.13 -2.71
N GLU A 93 8.20 14.63 -1.47
CA GLU A 93 8.14 16.08 -1.19
C GLU A 93 9.31 16.85 -1.82
N MET A 94 10.48 16.23 -1.92
CA MET A 94 11.71 16.89 -2.40
C MET A 94 11.95 16.71 -3.91
N ASP A 95 11.48 15.61 -4.49
CA ASP A 95 11.57 15.30 -5.92
C ASP A 95 10.22 14.73 -6.42
N PRO A 96 9.21 15.60 -6.61
CA PRO A 96 7.88 15.19 -7.04
C PRO A 96 7.85 14.64 -8.48
N THR A 97 8.92 14.85 -9.26
CA THR A 97 9.04 14.32 -10.63
C THR A 97 9.51 12.88 -10.68
N PHE A 98 9.96 12.35 -9.53
CA PHE A 98 10.59 11.05 -9.38
C PHE A 98 11.86 10.89 -10.22
N ALA A 99 12.56 11.98 -10.55
CA ALA A 99 13.73 11.97 -11.43
C ALA A 99 14.85 11.07 -10.86
N ILE A 100 15.18 11.25 -9.58
CA ILE A 100 16.21 10.46 -8.91
C ILE A 100 15.80 8.98 -8.86
N ALA A 101 14.54 8.67 -8.56
CA ALA A 101 14.06 7.29 -8.52
C ALA A 101 14.12 6.62 -9.91
N LYS A 102 13.85 7.35 -10.99
CA LYS A 102 13.97 6.84 -12.36
C LYS A 102 15.44 6.63 -12.76
N GLU A 103 16.30 7.60 -12.47
CA GLU A 103 17.72 7.56 -12.86
C GLU A 103 18.54 6.54 -12.05
N LYS A 104 18.18 6.32 -10.79
CA LYS A 104 18.96 5.51 -9.84
C LYS A 104 18.27 4.23 -9.39
N ASP A 105 17.37 3.69 -10.22
CA ASP A 105 16.67 2.44 -9.92
C ASP A 105 15.93 2.47 -8.56
N GLY A 106 15.40 3.63 -8.18
CA GLY A 106 14.65 3.83 -6.95
C GLY A 106 13.20 3.34 -7.03
N LEU A 107 12.66 3.16 -8.24
CA LEU A 107 11.26 2.76 -8.44
C LEU A 107 10.93 1.41 -7.80
N GLY A 108 11.89 0.49 -7.75
CA GLY A 108 11.75 -0.81 -7.08
C GLY A 108 11.31 -0.72 -5.62
N ALA A 109 11.62 0.38 -4.92
CA ALA A 109 11.19 0.59 -3.54
C ALA A 109 9.66 0.62 -3.39
N TYR A 110 8.94 1.16 -4.37
CA TYR A 110 7.47 1.23 -4.35
C TYR A 110 6.85 -0.15 -4.54
N PHE A 111 7.43 -0.96 -5.44
CA PHE A 111 7.04 -2.36 -5.63
C PHE A 111 7.33 -3.17 -4.37
N ASP A 112 8.48 -2.95 -3.73
CA ASP A 112 8.85 -3.63 -2.49
C ASP A 112 7.88 -3.30 -1.35
N MET A 113 7.46 -2.04 -1.22
CA MET A 113 6.41 -1.66 -0.26
C MET A 113 5.10 -2.36 -0.57
N TYR A 114 4.65 -2.34 -1.84
CA TYR A 114 3.46 -3.06 -2.27
C TYR A 114 3.52 -4.55 -1.87
N PHE A 115 4.57 -5.28 -2.24
CA PHE A 115 4.71 -6.71 -1.91
C PHE A 115 4.80 -6.97 -0.40
N GLY A 116 5.48 -6.10 0.34
CA GLY A 116 5.56 -6.20 1.80
C GLY A 116 4.17 -6.10 2.45
N PHE A 117 3.34 -5.17 1.99
CA PHE A 117 1.98 -5.02 2.50
C PHE A 117 1.06 -6.17 2.07
N ILE A 118 1.21 -6.71 0.86
CA ILE A 118 0.49 -7.93 0.43
C ILE A 118 0.82 -9.13 1.32
N THR A 119 2.10 -9.34 1.61
CA THR A 119 2.55 -10.46 2.45
C THR A 119 1.93 -10.38 3.84
N ARG A 120 1.90 -9.18 4.44
CA ARG A 120 1.28 -8.95 5.75
C ARG A 120 -0.23 -9.07 5.71
N GLY A 121 -0.87 -8.46 4.72
CA GLY A 121 -2.31 -8.57 4.51
C GLY A 121 -2.75 -10.03 4.43
N THR A 122 -1.99 -10.85 3.70
CA THR A 122 -2.22 -12.29 3.57
C THR A 122 -2.03 -13.02 4.89
N GLY A 123 -0.95 -12.74 5.63
CA GLY A 123 -0.72 -13.29 6.97
C GLY A 123 -1.87 -12.96 7.93
N ASN A 124 -2.23 -11.68 8.05
CA ASN A 124 -3.33 -11.25 8.91
C ASN A 124 -4.68 -11.84 8.48
N PHE A 125 -4.91 -12.00 7.18
CA PHE A 125 -6.13 -12.62 6.67
C PHE A 125 -6.24 -14.09 7.08
N ASN A 126 -5.14 -14.84 6.97
CA ASN A 126 -5.07 -16.23 7.41
C ASN A 126 -5.27 -16.36 8.93
N ASP A 127 -4.73 -15.41 9.69
CA ASP A 127 -4.88 -15.32 11.15
C ASP A 127 -6.26 -14.80 11.57
N LYS A 128 -7.13 -14.43 10.61
CA LYS A 128 -8.45 -13.81 10.83
C LYS A 128 -8.39 -12.48 11.59
N ASP A 129 -7.23 -11.83 11.61
CA ASP A 129 -7.11 -10.43 12.01
C ASP A 129 -7.60 -9.55 10.85
N TRP A 130 -8.92 -9.50 10.71
CA TRP A 130 -9.60 -8.84 9.60
C TRP A 130 -9.33 -7.34 9.53
N ALA A 131 -9.17 -6.69 10.68
CA ALA A 131 -8.89 -5.26 10.71
C ALA A 131 -7.49 -4.99 10.14
N SER A 132 -6.46 -5.68 10.65
CA SER A 132 -5.09 -5.50 10.16
C SER A 132 -4.93 -5.98 8.72
N ALA A 133 -5.58 -7.06 8.33
CA ALA A 133 -5.59 -7.54 6.94
C ALA A 133 -6.13 -6.47 5.99
N GLY A 134 -7.28 -5.87 6.33
CA GLY A 134 -7.89 -4.80 5.57
C GLY A 134 -6.97 -3.59 5.41
N GLU A 135 -6.36 -3.11 6.49
CA GLU A 135 -5.45 -1.94 6.44
C GLU A 135 -4.16 -2.22 5.64
N ASN A 136 -3.61 -3.44 5.74
CA ASN A 136 -2.43 -3.83 4.94
C ASN A 136 -2.78 -3.92 3.45
N PHE A 137 -3.87 -4.58 3.06
CA PHE A 137 -4.29 -4.61 1.65
C PHE A 137 -4.65 -3.20 1.14
N ALA A 138 -5.33 -2.38 1.94
CA ALA A 138 -5.61 -0.98 1.60
C ALA A 138 -4.32 -0.20 1.29
N THR A 139 -3.27 -0.40 2.09
CA THR A 139 -1.99 0.25 1.85
C THR A 139 -1.26 -0.31 0.64
N ALA A 140 -1.28 -1.63 0.43
CA ALA A 140 -0.77 -2.22 -0.81
C ALA A 140 -1.45 -1.61 -2.05
N ILE A 141 -2.78 -1.46 -2.02
CA ILE A 141 -3.58 -0.83 -3.08
C ILE A 141 -3.09 0.59 -3.38
N ARG A 142 -2.84 1.42 -2.34
CA ARG A 142 -2.29 2.78 -2.54
C ARG A 142 -0.96 2.76 -3.30
N TYR A 143 -0.07 1.82 -2.98
CA TYR A 143 1.22 1.69 -3.66
C TYR A 143 1.07 1.23 -5.11
N ILE A 144 0.25 0.21 -5.39
CA ILE A 144 0.06 -0.27 -6.77
C ILE A 144 -0.70 0.75 -7.63
N ASP A 145 -1.65 1.50 -7.05
CA ASP A 145 -2.33 2.60 -7.75
C ASP A 145 -1.33 3.67 -8.16
N GLN A 146 -0.44 4.09 -7.25
CA GLN A 146 0.62 5.03 -7.58
C GLN A 146 1.55 4.51 -8.68
N ILE A 147 1.94 3.23 -8.62
CA ILE A 147 2.77 2.57 -9.64
C ILE A 147 2.09 2.61 -11.02
N ILE A 148 0.79 2.32 -11.07
CA ILE A 148 -0.02 2.33 -12.29
C ILE A 148 -0.16 3.76 -12.84
N GLU A 149 -0.55 4.71 -12.00
CA GLU A 149 -0.73 6.13 -12.37
C GLU A 149 0.54 6.73 -12.96
N ASN A 150 1.71 6.37 -12.40
CA ASN A 150 3.01 6.82 -12.88
C ASN A 150 3.57 5.99 -14.05
N LYS A 151 2.84 4.98 -14.53
CA LYS A 151 3.22 4.10 -15.65
C LYS A 151 4.56 3.39 -15.42
N TRP A 152 4.84 2.97 -14.18
CA TRP A 152 6.06 2.22 -13.85
C TRP A 152 5.93 0.72 -14.10
N THR A 153 4.73 0.25 -14.45
CA THR A 153 4.47 -1.12 -14.89
C THR A 153 4.22 -1.16 -16.40
N SER A 154 4.74 -2.19 -17.06
CA SER A 154 4.67 -2.39 -18.52
C SER A 154 3.36 -3.01 -19.01
N ASN A 155 2.50 -3.49 -18.11
CA ASN A 155 1.46 -4.48 -18.46
C ASN A 155 0.06 -3.90 -18.71
N ASN A 156 -0.09 -2.58 -18.88
CA ASN A 156 -1.41 -1.90 -18.96
C ASN A 156 -2.36 -2.30 -17.80
N LEU A 157 -1.79 -2.68 -16.65
CA LEU A 157 -2.54 -3.08 -15.47
C LEU A 157 -3.41 -1.90 -15.05
N LYS A 158 -4.74 -2.09 -15.06
CA LYS A 158 -5.68 -1.03 -14.69
C LYS A 158 -5.84 -0.88 -13.18
N MET A 159 -5.82 -2.01 -12.47
CA MET A 159 -5.90 -2.11 -11.01
C MET A 159 -5.54 -3.52 -10.57
N ASP A 160 -5.20 -3.67 -9.30
CA ASP A 160 -5.05 -4.97 -8.65
C ASP A 160 -6.40 -5.45 -8.10
N THR A 161 -7.13 -6.20 -8.92
CA THR A 161 -8.44 -6.75 -8.54
C THR A 161 -8.37 -7.70 -7.34
N THR A 162 -7.26 -8.41 -7.17
CA THR A 162 -7.10 -9.40 -6.11
C THR A 162 -7.00 -8.69 -4.76
N SER A 163 -6.09 -7.74 -4.62
CA SER A 163 -5.92 -7.02 -3.35
C SER A 163 -7.15 -6.20 -2.99
N ILE A 164 -7.84 -5.62 -3.98
CA ILE A 164 -9.12 -4.92 -3.74
C ILE A 164 -10.18 -5.88 -3.20
N LEU A 165 -10.29 -7.09 -3.75
CA LEU A 165 -11.24 -8.10 -3.29
C LEU A 165 -10.92 -8.55 -1.85
N TYR A 166 -9.65 -8.83 -1.55
CA TYR A 166 -9.23 -9.25 -0.21
C TYR A 166 -9.36 -8.12 0.82
N ALA A 167 -9.10 -6.86 0.46
CA ALA A 167 -9.39 -5.71 1.31
C ALA A 167 -10.88 -5.65 1.65
N ALA A 168 -11.75 -5.79 0.64
CA ALA A 168 -13.20 -5.76 0.83
C ALA A 168 -13.68 -6.89 1.75
N TYR A 169 -13.24 -8.13 1.52
CA TYR A 169 -13.55 -9.26 2.40
C TYR A 169 -13.06 -9.04 3.84
N ALA A 170 -11.84 -8.55 4.01
CA ALA A 170 -11.29 -8.27 5.33
C ALA A 170 -12.12 -7.19 6.05
N PHE A 171 -12.43 -6.08 5.40
CA PHE A 171 -13.26 -5.03 6.01
C PHE A 171 -14.70 -5.48 6.30
N GLN A 172 -15.29 -6.31 5.43
CA GLN A 172 -16.60 -6.91 5.67
C GLN A 172 -16.58 -7.77 6.93
N ASN A 173 -15.59 -8.65 7.07
CA ASN A 173 -15.45 -9.51 8.24
C ASN A 173 -15.13 -8.71 9.52
N ALA A 174 -14.39 -7.61 9.40
CA ALA A 174 -14.15 -6.63 10.47
C ALA A 174 -15.37 -5.74 10.78
N LYS A 175 -16.53 -5.98 10.15
CA LYS A 175 -17.77 -5.19 10.30
C LYS A 175 -17.65 -3.71 9.89
N LYS A 176 -16.61 -3.35 9.14
CA LYS A 176 -16.45 -2.02 8.50
C LYS A 176 -17.17 -2.00 7.15
N LEU A 177 -18.49 -2.21 7.17
CA LEU A 177 -19.30 -2.46 5.96
C LEU A 177 -19.25 -1.33 4.93
N ALA A 178 -19.23 -0.06 5.36
CA ALA A 178 -19.12 1.07 4.44
C ALA A 178 -17.77 1.10 3.71
N THR A 179 -16.69 0.76 4.40
CA THR A 179 -15.35 0.64 3.80
C THR A 179 -15.31 -0.52 2.81
N ALA A 180 -15.85 -1.69 3.19
CA ALA A 180 -15.95 -2.85 2.30
C ALA A 180 -16.74 -2.51 1.03
N ALA A 181 -17.90 -1.85 1.17
CA ALA A 181 -18.71 -1.39 0.04
C ALA A 181 -17.93 -0.48 -0.91
N GLY A 182 -17.05 0.39 -0.40
CA GLY A 182 -16.17 1.22 -1.23
C GLY A 182 -15.24 0.41 -2.14
N TYR A 183 -14.58 -0.62 -1.58
CA TYR A 183 -13.69 -1.49 -2.36
C TYR A 183 -14.48 -2.38 -3.35
N TYR A 184 -15.61 -2.94 -2.94
CA TYR A 184 -16.48 -3.68 -3.85
C TYR A 184 -17.03 -2.81 -4.98
N GLN A 185 -17.45 -1.57 -4.66
CA GLN A 185 -17.94 -0.64 -5.67
C GLN A 185 -16.85 -0.34 -6.71
N ARG A 186 -15.58 -0.23 -6.30
CA ARG A 186 -14.47 -0.03 -7.24
C ARG A 186 -14.36 -1.18 -8.24
N LEU A 187 -14.55 -2.44 -7.81
CA LEU A 187 -14.56 -3.61 -8.69
C LEU A 187 -15.77 -3.58 -9.65
N ALA A 188 -16.96 -3.29 -9.13
CA ALA A 188 -18.19 -3.21 -9.92
C ALA A 188 -18.16 -2.07 -10.96
N ASP A 189 -17.68 -0.88 -10.58
CA ASP A 189 -17.56 0.28 -11.48
C ASP A 189 -16.57 0.03 -12.63
N ASN A 190 -15.61 -0.87 -12.42
CA ASN A 190 -14.68 -1.34 -13.45
C ASN A 190 -15.15 -2.61 -14.18
N LYS A 191 -16.40 -3.03 -13.96
CA LYS A 191 -17.06 -4.15 -14.64
C LYS A 191 -16.28 -5.46 -14.55
N VAL A 192 -15.70 -5.75 -13.38
CA VAL A 192 -15.05 -7.05 -13.14
C VAL A 192 -16.10 -8.16 -13.24
N ASN A 193 -15.86 -9.12 -14.13
CA ASN A 193 -16.84 -10.11 -14.58
C ASN A 193 -16.36 -11.57 -14.46
N ASP A 194 -15.27 -11.81 -13.73
CA ASP A 194 -14.81 -13.16 -13.43
C ASP A 194 -15.71 -13.79 -12.35
N THR A 195 -16.02 -15.08 -12.46
CA THR A 195 -16.95 -15.79 -11.57
C THR A 195 -16.57 -15.71 -10.08
N ASN A 196 -15.29 -15.50 -9.76
CA ASN A 196 -14.83 -15.31 -8.38
C ASN A 196 -15.28 -13.97 -7.77
N PHE A 197 -15.89 -13.08 -8.56
CA PHE A 197 -16.33 -11.74 -8.15
C PHE A 197 -17.85 -11.58 -8.12
N VAL A 198 -18.64 -12.64 -8.32
CA VAL A 198 -20.12 -12.55 -8.24
C VAL A 198 -20.57 -12.02 -6.88
N ASP A 199 -19.90 -12.43 -5.80
CA ASP A 199 -20.21 -12.00 -4.43
C ASP A 199 -19.99 -10.50 -4.18
N VAL A 200 -19.19 -9.83 -5.02
CA VAL A 200 -19.06 -8.36 -5.02
C VAL A 200 -20.42 -7.72 -5.27
N TYR A 201 -21.14 -8.20 -6.28
CA TYR A 201 -22.41 -7.63 -6.70
C TYR A 201 -23.53 -7.99 -5.73
N ARG A 202 -23.56 -9.25 -5.24
CA ARG A 202 -24.47 -9.68 -4.15
C ARG A 202 -24.34 -8.77 -2.93
N PHE A 203 -23.11 -8.57 -2.46
CA PHE A 203 -22.85 -7.70 -1.33
C PHE A 203 -23.35 -6.27 -1.56
N LEU A 204 -23.09 -5.67 -2.73
CA LEU A 204 -23.50 -4.30 -3.01
C LEU A 204 -25.03 -4.17 -3.07
N LEU A 205 -25.73 -5.15 -3.64
CA LEU A 205 -27.20 -5.18 -3.68
C LEU A 205 -27.79 -5.29 -2.28
N ASP A 206 -27.26 -6.19 -1.45
CA ASP A 206 -27.65 -6.31 -0.04
C ASP A 206 -27.36 -5.03 0.75
N TYR A 207 -26.15 -4.49 0.60
CA TYR A 207 -25.71 -3.31 1.35
C TYR A 207 -26.55 -2.08 1.03
N TYR A 208 -26.86 -1.84 -0.24
CA TYR A 208 -27.66 -0.68 -0.64
C TYR A 208 -29.16 -0.87 -0.41
N SER A 209 -29.69 -2.09 -0.42
CA SER A 209 -31.10 -2.34 -0.10
C SER A 209 -31.37 -2.34 1.41
N THR A 210 -30.50 -2.95 2.21
CA THR A 210 -30.74 -3.20 3.64
C THR A 210 -30.06 -2.20 4.57
N ASN A 211 -28.75 -1.97 4.40
CA ASN A 211 -27.95 -1.14 5.31
C ASN A 211 -28.12 0.35 5.03
N GLN A 212 -27.91 0.78 3.78
CA GLN A 212 -28.00 2.19 3.38
C GLN A 212 -29.41 2.60 2.96
N LYS A 213 -30.20 1.65 2.43
CA LYS A 213 -31.51 1.92 1.81
C LYS A 213 -31.40 2.96 0.68
N ASP A 214 -30.31 2.93 -0.07
CA ASP A 214 -30.00 3.82 -1.20
C ASP A 214 -30.42 3.16 -2.51
N GLU A 215 -31.65 3.47 -2.95
CA GLU A 215 -32.23 2.88 -4.15
C GLU A 215 -31.48 3.27 -5.44
N VAL A 216 -30.90 4.46 -5.49
CA VAL A 216 -30.16 4.93 -6.67
C VAL A 216 -28.93 4.06 -6.86
N LYS A 217 -28.17 3.83 -5.78
CA LYS A 217 -27.00 2.94 -5.82
C LYS A 217 -27.37 1.48 -5.99
N PHE A 218 -28.47 1.02 -5.39
CA PHE A 218 -29.00 -0.32 -5.65
C PHE A 218 -29.25 -0.53 -7.14
N LYS A 219 -30.06 0.34 -7.77
CA LYS A 219 -30.40 0.24 -9.20
C LYS A 219 -29.18 0.31 -10.11
N LYS A 220 -28.22 1.20 -9.81
CA LYS A 220 -26.94 1.26 -10.53
C LYS A 220 -26.21 -0.09 -10.48
N ASN A 221 -26.07 -0.67 -9.29
CA ASN A 221 -25.32 -1.92 -9.12
C ASN A 221 -26.09 -3.13 -9.68
N LEU A 222 -27.42 -3.13 -9.64
CA LEU A 222 -28.26 -4.14 -10.29
C LEU A 222 -28.07 -4.14 -11.80
N ALA A 223 -28.01 -2.97 -12.43
CA ALA A 223 -27.72 -2.84 -13.86
C ALA A 223 -26.32 -3.38 -14.20
N LEU A 224 -25.31 -3.06 -13.40
CA LEU A 224 -23.96 -3.58 -13.59
C LEU A 224 -23.91 -5.11 -13.43
N ALA A 225 -24.57 -5.66 -12.40
CA ALA A 225 -24.64 -7.11 -12.16
C ALA A 225 -25.28 -7.85 -13.35
N ASN A 226 -26.39 -7.32 -13.88
CA ASN A 226 -27.03 -7.85 -15.09
C ASN A 226 -26.14 -7.76 -16.33
N GLU A 227 -25.35 -6.69 -16.48
CA GLU A 227 -24.43 -6.52 -17.61
C GLU A 227 -23.28 -7.54 -17.56
N VAL A 228 -22.64 -7.71 -16.40
CA VAL A 228 -21.42 -8.52 -16.28
C VAL A 228 -21.67 -9.99 -15.97
N PHE A 229 -22.82 -10.33 -15.38
CA PHE A 229 -23.24 -11.69 -15.05
C PHE A 229 -24.68 -11.95 -15.53
N PRO A 230 -24.93 -11.94 -16.84
CA PRO A 230 -26.27 -12.13 -17.40
C PRO A 230 -26.82 -13.55 -17.15
N ASP A 231 -25.95 -14.54 -16.91
CA ASP A 231 -26.32 -15.90 -16.54
C ASP A 231 -26.93 -16.02 -15.13
N LYS A 232 -26.83 -14.95 -14.33
CA LYS A 232 -27.40 -14.82 -12.99
C LYS A 232 -28.64 -13.93 -12.94
N SER A 233 -29.26 -13.59 -14.08
CA SER A 233 -30.43 -12.70 -14.16
C SER A 233 -31.57 -13.07 -13.20
N LYS A 234 -31.93 -14.36 -13.11
CA LYS A 234 -32.95 -14.85 -12.16
C LYS A 234 -32.58 -14.55 -10.71
N GLU A 235 -31.30 -14.59 -10.37
CA GLU A 235 -30.82 -14.24 -9.04
C GLU A 235 -31.01 -12.74 -8.78
N TRP A 236 -30.64 -11.90 -9.75
CA TRP A 236 -30.77 -10.44 -9.69
C TRP A 236 -32.22 -9.98 -9.58
N GLU A 237 -33.16 -10.67 -10.24
CA GLU A 237 -34.60 -10.43 -10.12
C GLU A 237 -35.09 -10.61 -8.67
N TYR A 238 -34.55 -11.57 -7.91
CA TYR A 238 -34.94 -11.75 -6.49
C TYR A 238 -34.54 -10.53 -5.64
N TYR A 239 -33.35 -9.99 -5.82
CA TYR A 239 -32.94 -8.77 -5.11
C TYR A 239 -33.87 -7.58 -5.41
N GLU A 240 -34.31 -7.44 -6.67
CA GLU A 240 -35.24 -6.38 -7.07
C GLU A 240 -36.62 -6.58 -6.43
N MET A 241 -37.13 -7.81 -6.44
CA MET A 241 -38.41 -8.16 -5.80
C MET A 241 -38.38 -7.90 -4.30
N ASP A 242 -37.31 -8.29 -3.60
CA ASP A 242 -37.15 -8.07 -2.16
C ASP A 242 -37.16 -6.57 -1.82
N LEU A 243 -36.51 -5.74 -2.64
CA LEU A 243 -36.55 -4.29 -2.48
C LEU A 243 -38.00 -3.77 -2.60
N LEU A 244 -38.76 -4.22 -3.61
CA LEU A 244 -40.15 -3.80 -3.83
C LEU A 244 -41.07 -4.21 -2.67
N GLN A 245 -41.00 -5.46 -2.22
CA GLN A 245 -41.79 -5.95 -1.09
C GLN A 245 -41.51 -5.17 0.20
N SER A 246 -40.23 -4.84 0.45
CA SER A 246 -39.83 -4.06 1.63
C SER A 246 -40.41 -2.63 1.64
N LYS A 247 -40.81 -2.10 0.48
CA LYS A 247 -41.46 -0.80 0.35
C LYS A 247 -42.95 -0.90 0.61
N GLU A 248 -43.62 -1.89 0.01
CA GLU A 248 -45.07 -2.08 0.17
C GLU A 248 -45.47 -2.28 1.63
N LEU A 249 -44.63 -2.98 2.41
CA LEU A 249 -44.83 -3.18 3.85
C LEU A 249 -44.65 -1.91 4.69
N LYS A 250 -43.92 -0.89 4.20
CA LYS A 250 -43.73 0.39 4.92
C LYS A 250 -44.82 1.42 4.60
N THR A 251 -45.55 1.22 3.52
CA THR A 251 -46.65 2.10 3.08
C THR A 251 -48.02 1.68 3.62
N LYS A 252 -48.10 0.57 4.34
CA LYS A 252 -49.27 0.11 5.09
C LYS A 252 -49.08 0.40 6.57
#